data_AF-A0ABD1HMI0-F1
#
_entry.id   AF-A0ABD1HMI0-F1
#
_cell.length_a   1.000
_cell.length_b   1.000
_cell.length_c   1.000
_cell.angle_alpha   90.00
_cell.angle_beta   90.00
_cell.angle_gamma   90.00
#
_symmetry.space_group_name_H-M   'P 1'
#
loop_
_entity.id
_entity.type
_entity.pdbx_description
1 polymer ?
#
loop_
_entity_poly.entity_id
_entity_poly.type
_entity_poly.pdbx_seq_one_letter_code
_entity_poly.pdbx_strand_id
1 'polypeptide(L)'
;MRQDLFGYLPSEIVTDILLRLSLKSIATCKRVCKPWLDLIESDAFLKSHLSTSAPALVVSMPAADSNWFSVFKLEDECERKQDPITKFDFPHASTIQGSANGMLLLKNPFIDRLYVCNPITREFVELHGRFTRPLRLGDGYGFGASKISGQHKVVYLNPIYDECHVYTLETGSSWRRIEAAAPSFVAASIQPAYLSVAISTG
;
A
#
# COMPACT_ATOMS: atom_id res chain seq x y z
N MET A 1 21.85 5.60 -36.54
CA MET A 1 20.79 6.42 -35.89
C MET A 1 19.67 5.46 -35.53
N ARG A 2 19.50 5.07 -34.24
CA ARG A 2 18.40 4.19 -33.85
C ARG A 2 17.11 5.01 -33.94
N GLN A 3 16.24 4.69 -34.88
CA GLN A 3 14.88 5.22 -34.90
C GLN A 3 14.15 4.71 -33.65
N ASP A 4 13.59 5.63 -32.87
CA ASP A 4 12.74 5.32 -31.74
C ASP A 4 11.41 4.75 -32.29
N LEU A 5 11.34 3.42 -32.40
CA LEU A 5 10.18 2.71 -32.90
C LEU A 5 8.92 3.00 -32.06
N PHE A 6 9.10 3.37 -30.79
CA PHE A 6 8.01 3.60 -29.84
C PHE A 6 7.40 5.00 -29.97
N GLY A 7 8.11 5.97 -30.55
CA GLY A 7 7.56 7.31 -30.82
C GLY A 7 6.43 7.32 -31.86
N TYR A 8 6.24 6.22 -32.59
CA TYR A 8 5.19 6.07 -33.61
C TYR A 8 4.01 5.19 -33.17
N LEU A 9 4.08 4.58 -31.97
CA LEU A 9 3.00 3.75 -31.47
C LEU A 9 1.94 4.60 -30.74
N PRO A 10 0.65 4.31 -30.93
CA PRO A 10 -0.41 4.91 -30.10
C PRO A 10 -0.20 4.63 -28.62
N SER A 11 -0.58 5.57 -27.75
CA SER A 11 -0.45 5.46 -26.29
C SER A 11 -1.11 4.21 -25.72
N GLU A 12 -2.19 3.74 -26.34
CA GLU A 12 -2.94 2.55 -25.93
C GLU A 12 -2.12 1.28 -26.14
N ILE A 13 -1.37 1.20 -27.24
CA ILE A 13 -0.51 0.05 -27.55
C ILE A 13 0.69 0.02 -26.62
N VAL A 14 1.31 1.18 -26.37
CA VAL A 14 2.41 1.30 -25.40
C VAL A 14 1.93 0.90 -24.00
N THR A 15 0.73 1.32 -23.63
CA THR A 15 0.09 0.93 -22.36
C THR A 15 -0.11 -0.58 -22.25
N ASP A 16 -0.69 -1.23 -23.26
CA ASP A 16 -0.90 -2.69 -23.25
C ASP A 16 0.42 -3.46 -23.17
N ILE A 17 1.47 -2.99 -23.87
CA ILE A 17 2.82 -3.57 -23.76
C ILE A 17 3.33 -3.44 -22.32
N LEU A 18 3.28 -2.24 -21.75
CA LEU A 18 3.76 -1.95 -20.40
C LEU A 18 3.02 -2.74 -19.32
N LEU A 19 1.71 -2.94 -19.46
CA LEU A 19 0.89 -3.72 -18.52
C LEU A 19 1.24 -5.22 -18.47
N ARG A 20 1.90 -5.74 -19.52
CA ARG A 20 2.36 -7.14 -19.58
C ARG A 20 3.77 -7.32 -19.03
N LEU A 21 4.46 -6.25 -18.70
CA LEU A 21 5.81 -6.30 -18.17
C LEU A 21 5.81 -6.56 -16.65
N SER A 22 6.87 -7.22 -16.17
CA SER A 22 7.09 -7.33 -14.72
C SER A 22 7.29 -5.96 -14.07
N LEU A 23 6.97 -5.84 -12.79
CA LEU A 23 7.22 -4.61 -12.00
C LEU A 23 8.66 -4.07 -12.11
N LYS A 24 9.66 -4.95 -12.17
CA LYS A 24 11.08 -4.56 -12.34
C LYS A 24 11.33 -3.91 -13.70
N SER A 25 10.72 -4.47 -14.74
CA SER A 25 10.79 -3.93 -16.10
C SER A 25 10.09 -2.57 -16.16
N ILE A 26 8.90 -2.43 -15.56
CA ILE A 26 8.16 -1.16 -15.48
C ILE A 26 9.00 -0.09 -14.75
N ALA A 27 9.63 -0.44 -13.62
CA ALA A 27 10.52 0.48 -12.90
C ALA A 27 11.74 0.92 -13.75
N THR A 28 12.23 0.06 -14.63
CA THR A 28 13.29 0.40 -15.58
C THR A 28 12.76 1.31 -16.69
N CYS A 29 11.56 1.03 -17.20
CA CYS A 29 10.87 1.82 -18.22
C CYS A 29 10.62 3.27 -17.80
N LYS A 30 10.32 3.52 -16.51
CA LYS A 30 10.25 4.88 -15.95
C LYS A 30 11.50 5.73 -16.18
N ARG A 31 12.67 5.10 -16.34
CA ARG A 31 13.97 5.77 -16.48
C ARG A 31 14.39 5.99 -17.94
N VAL A 32 13.61 5.51 -18.90
CA VAL A 32 13.96 5.55 -20.33
C VAL A 32 13.76 6.95 -20.90
N CYS A 33 12.57 7.53 -20.75
CA CYS A 33 12.25 8.89 -21.21
C CYS A 33 11.03 9.48 -20.47
N LYS A 34 10.84 10.80 -20.57
CA LYS A 34 9.74 11.52 -19.88
C LYS A 34 8.35 11.03 -20.29
N PRO A 35 8.02 10.81 -21.58
CA PRO A 35 6.69 10.31 -21.96
C PRO A 35 6.35 8.96 -21.33
N TRP A 36 7.34 8.08 -21.17
CA TRP A 36 7.13 6.79 -20.52
C TRP A 36 6.95 6.95 -19.01
N LEU A 37 7.71 7.83 -18.37
CA LEU A 37 7.51 8.18 -16.97
C LEU A 37 6.08 8.73 -16.75
N ASP A 38 5.68 9.73 -17.53
CA ASP A 38 4.36 10.38 -17.44
C ASP A 38 3.23 9.37 -17.70
N LEU A 39 3.40 8.45 -18.67
CA LEU A 39 2.42 7.41 -18.96
C LEU A 39 2.30 6.42 -17.79
N ILE A 40 3.42 5.92 -17.25
CA ILE A 40 3.44 4.93 -16.16
C ILE A 40 2.92 5.54 -14.85
N GLU A 41 3.13 6.84 -14.63
CA GLU A 41 2.65 7.55 -13.45
C GLU A 41 1.23 8.11 -13.60
N SER A 42 0.62 7.95 -14.78
CA SER A 42 -0.77 8.36 -15.00
C SER A 42 -1.75 7.50 -14.19
N ASP A 43 -2.81 8.15 -13.69
CA ASP A 43 -3.91 7.48 -12.99
C ASP A 43 -4.54 6.35 -13.82
N ALA A 44 -4.61 6.52 -15.14
CA ALA A 44 -5.18 5.52 -16.05
C ALA A 44 -4.33 4.25 -16.10
N PHE A 45 -3.00 4.40 -16.17
CA PHE A 45 -2.07 3.29 -16.14
C PHE A 45 -2.11 2.58 -14.78
N LEU A 46 -2.04 3.35 -13.68
CA LEU A 46 -2.08 2.79 -12.33
C LEU A 46 -3.37 2.02 -12.06
N LYS A 47 -4.54 2.57 -12.45
CA LYS A 47 -5.83 1.88 -12.32
C LYS A 47 -5.88 0.61 -13.15
N SER A 48 -5.42 0.66 -14.40
CA SER A 48 -5.36 -0.52 -15.27
C SER A 48 -4.46 -1.59 -14.66
N HIS A 49 -3.24 -1.22 -14.27
CA HIS A 49 -2.27 -2.10 -13.64
C HIS A 49 -2.82 -2.74 -12.37
N LEU A 50 -3.45 -1.96 -11.48
CA LEU A 50 -4.08 -2.49 -10.26
C LEU A 50 -5.22 -3.46 -10.57
N SER A 51 -6.03 -3.17 -11.59
CA SER A 51 -7.18 -4.01 -11.96
C SER A 51 -6.76 -5.35 -12.59
N THR A 52 -5.61 -5.39 -13.26
CA THR A 52 -5.07 -6.59 -13.91
C THR A 52 -4.10 -7.37 -13.02
N SER A 53 -3.73 -6.82 -11.86
CA SER A 53 -2.74 -7.45 -10.98
C SER A 53 -3.33 -8.63 -10.22
N ALA A 54 -2.53 -9.68 -10.10
CA ALA A 54 -2.88 -10.85 -9.31
C ALA A 54 -2.88 -10.50 -7.81
N PRO A 55 -3.74 -11.13 -7.00
CA PRO A 55 -3.63 -11.08 -5.56
C PRO A 55 -2.26 -11.61 -5.09
N ALA A 56 -1.77 -11.06 -3.99
CA ALA A 56 -0.49 -11.39 -3.40
C ALA A 56 -0.61 -11.53 -1.89
N LEU A 57 0.24 -12.39 -1.35
CA LEU A 57 0.40 -12.61 0.07
C LEU A 57 1.66 -11.89 0.54
N VAL A 58 1.54 -11.09 1.61
CA VAL A 58 2.70 -10.51 2.29
C VAL A 58 2.91 -11.20 3.62
N VAL A 59 4.10 -11.74 3.79
CA VAL A 59 4.55 -12.36 5.04
C VAL A 59 5.56 -11.42 5.69
N SER A 60 5.31 -11.10 6.96
CA SER A 60 6.18 -10.28 7.79
C SER A 60 6.84 -11.17 8.85
N MET A 61 8.17 -11.13 8.91
CA MET A 61 8.96 -11.82 9.92
C MET A 61 9.66 -10.78 10.80
N PRO A 62 9.35 -10.73 12.11
CA PRO A 62 10.00 -9.81 13.02
C PRO A 62 11.47 -10.19 13.23
N ALA A 63 12.34 -9.18 13.25
CA ALA A 63 13.70 -9.21 13.77
C ALA A 63 13.81 -8.27 14.98
N ALA A 64 14.98 -8.19 15.62
CA ALA A 64 15.13 -7.50 16.91
C ALA A 64 14.64 -6.04 16.89
N ASP A 65 14.99 -5.27 15.86
CA ASP A 65 14.69 -3.84 15.70
C ASP A 65 14.08 -3.50 14.32
N SER A 66 13.82 -4.54 13.52
CA SER A 66 13.50 -4.44 12.10
C SER A 66 12.52 -5.55 11.71
N ASN A 67 11.96 -5.45 10.50
CA ASN A 67 11.14 -6.51 9.94
C ASN A 67 11.66 -6.90 8.57
N TRP A 68 11.66 -8.21 8.31
CA TRP A 68 11.81 -8.75 6.97
C TRP A 68 10.44 -9.00 6.37
N PHE A 69 10.21 -8.52 5.15
CA PHE A 69 9.00 -8.77 4.39
C PHE A 69 9.28 -9.61 3.15
N SER A 70 8.36 -10.51 2.84
CA SER A 70 8.36 -11.29 1.60
C SER A 70 6.98 -11.25 0.96
N VAL A 71 6.95 -10.99 -0.34
CA VAL A 71 5.71 -10.92 -1.11
C VAL A 71 5.63 -12.08 -2.08
N PHE A 72 4.54 -12.84 -2.03
CA PHE A 72 4.30 -14.02 -2.86
C PHE A 72 3.09 -13.78 -3.74
N LYS A 73 3.11 -14.31 -4.95
CA LYS A 73 1.93 -14.35 -5.79
C LYS A 73 0.94 -15.34 -5.19
N LEU A 74 -0.33 -15.00 -5.11
CA LEU A 74 -1.36 -15.95 -4.70
C LEU A 74 -1.94 -16.60 -5.96
N GLU A 75 -1.67 -17.89 -6.15
CA GLU A 75 -2.18 -18.71 -7.26
C GLU A 75 -2.89 -19.94 -6.69
N ASP A 76 -4.00 -20.35 -7.31
CA ASP A 76 -4.86 -21.43 -6.82
C ASP A 76 -4.16 -22.81 -6.83
N GLU A 77 -3.24 -23.04 -7.76
CA GLU A 77 -2.49 -24.28 -7.89
C GLU A 77 -1.01 -24.05 -7.58
N CYS A 78 -0.52 -24.67 -6.50
CA CYS A 78 0.86 -24.56 -6.08
C CYS A 78 1.47 -25.97 -5.92
N GLU A 79 1.87 -26.58 -7.05
CA GLU A 79 2.59 -27.86 -7.04
C GLU A 79 4.09 -27.70 -6.75
N ARG A 80 4.61 -26.46 -6.76
CA ARG A 80 6.04 -26.15 -6.61
C ARG A 80 6.28 -25.05 -5.60
N LYS A 81 7.44 -25.10 -4.94
CA LYS A 81 7.94 -24.03 -4.08
C LYS A 81 8.02 -22.72 -4.88
N GLN A 82 7.22 -21.73 -4.48
CA GLN A 82 7.27 -20.41 -5.07
C GLN A 82 8.37 -19.57 -4.43
N ASP A 83 9.16 -18.92 -5.28
CA ASP A 83 10.05 -17.84 -4.84
C ASP A 83 9.22 -16.54 -4.69
N PRO A 84 9.53 -15.72 -3.68
CA PRO A 84 8.85 -14.44 -3.50
C PRO A 84 9.19 -13.48 -4.63
N ILE A 85 8.18 -12.73 -5.07
CA ILE A 85 8.27 -11.67 -6.08
C ILE A 85 9.29 -10.61 -5.64
N THR A 86 9.20 -10.24 -4.37
CA THR A 86 10.15 -9.32 -3.75
C THR A 86 10.34 -9.64 -2.27
N LYS A 87 11.51 -9.23 -1.79
CA LYS A 87 11.98 -9.30 -0.42
C LYS A 87 12.53 -7.93 -0.07
N PHE A 88 12.21 -7.43 1.11
CA PHE A 88 12.76 -6.16 1.59
C PHE A 88 12.82 -6.12 3.12
N ASP A 89 13.84 -5.42 3.61
CA ASP A 89 13.99 -5.06 5.00
C ASP A 89 13.27 -3.74 5.27
N PHE A 90 12.58 -3.66 6.38
CA PHE A 90 12.03 -2.41 6.91
C PHE A 90 12.79 -2.05 8.19
N PRO A 91 13.36 -0.84 8.28
CA PRO A 91 14.31 -0.45 9.34
C PRO A 91 13.66 -0.22 10.71
N HIS A 92 12.40 -0.61 10.87
CA HIS A 92 11.62 -0.41 12.08
C HIS A 92 10.80 -1.66 12.37
N ALA A 93 10.89 -2.19 13.59
CA ALA A 93 9.99 -3.24 14.04
C ALA A 93 8.53 -2.81 13.83
N SER A 94 7.77 -3.58 13.05
CA SER A 94 6.46 -3.16 12.54
C SER A 94 5.45 -4.30 12.47
N THR A 95 4.17 -3.93 12.45
CA THR A 95 3.04 -4.85 12.23
C THR A 95 2.19 -4.30 11.10
N ILE A 96 1.67 -5.19 10.25
CA ILE A 96 0.78 -4.80 9.15
C ILE A 96 -0.60 -4.51 9.75
N GLN A 97 -1.11 -3.30 9.50
CA GLN A 97 -2.43 -2.86 9.95
C GLN A 97 -3.47 -2.90 8.82
N GLY A 98 -3.01 -2.92 7.57
CA GLY A 98 -3.86 -3.01 6.39
C GLY A 98 -3.05 -2.78 5.12
N SER A 99 -3.74 -2.87 3.98
CA SER A 99 -3.17 -2.54 2.68
C SER A 99 -4.20 -1.80 1.82
N ALA A 100 -3.74 -1.14 0.76
CA ALA A 100 -4.61 -0.55 -0.26
C ALA A 100 -3.78 -0.30 -1.52
N ASN A 101 -4.31 -0.63 -2.70
CA ASN A 101 -3.65 -0.38 -3.99
C ASN A 101 -2.18 -0.83 -4.05
N GLY A 102 -1.85 -1.99 -3.47
CA GLY A 102 -0.48 -2.52 -3.43
C GLY A 102 0.43 -1.88 -2.38
N MET A 103 -0.03 -0.88 -1.62
CA MET A 103 0.70 -0.30 -0.48
C MET A 103 0.29 -0.95 0.84
N LEU A 104 1.19 -0.91 1.82
CA LEU A 104 1.02 -1.42 3.18
C LEU A 104 0.92 -0.27 4.18
N LEU A 105 0.01 -0.38 5.15
CA LEU A 105 0.03 0.41 6.38
C LEU A 105 0.74 -0.39 7.47
N LEU A 106 1.83 0.17 7.99
CA LEU A 106 2.68 -0.43 9.02
C LEU A 106 2.61 0.38 10.31
N LYS A 107 2.50 -0.30 11.46
CA LYS A 107 2.59 0.30 12.79
C LYS A 107 3.79 -0.24 13.54
N ASN A 108 4.65 0.65 14.02
CA ASN A 108 5.68 0.30 15.00
C ASN A 108 5.06 0.33 16.40
N PRO A 109 4.96 -0.83 17.09
CA PRO A 109 4.30 -0.91 18.39
C PRO A 109 5.11 -0.31 19.55
N PHE A 110 6.41 -0.05 19.36
CA PHE A 110 7.32 0.40 20.43
C PHE A 110 7.44 1.92 20.50
N ILE A 111 7.55 2.59 19.35
CA ILE A 111 7.67 4.06 19.26
C ILE A 111 6.41 4.73 18.75
N ASP A 112 5.38 3.93 18.50
CA ASP A 112 4.05 4.40 18.21
C ASP A 112 3.94 5.27 16.95
N ARG A 113 4.58 4.76 15.88
CA ARG A 113 4.63 5.43 14.57
C ARG A 113 3.93 4.61 13.51
N LEU A 114 3.34 5.33 12.57
CA LEU A 114 2.69 4.76 11.39
C LEU A 114 3.49 5.09 10.14
N TYR A 115 3.55 4.12 9.24
CA TYR A 115 4.20 4.25 7.95
C TYR A 115 3.31 3.72 6.85
N VAL A 116 3.32 4.37 5.69
CA VAL A 116 2.82 3.77 4.44
C VAL A 116 4.03 3.33 3.64
N CYS A 117 4.05 2.07 3.24
CA CYS A 117 5.16 1.45 2.52
C CYS A 117 4.70 0.87 1.19
N ASN A 118 5.45 1.13 0.12
CA ASN A 118 5.33 0.41 -1.13
C ASN A 118 6.32 -0.77 -1.13
N PRO A 119 5.85 -2.03 -1.03
CA PRO A 119 6.72 -3.20 -0.91
C PRO A 119 7.54 -3.49 -2.18
N ILE A 120 7.11 -2.94 -3.33
CA ILE A 120 7.78 -3.13 -4.62
C ILE A 120 8.90 -2.12 -4.80
N THR A 121 8.62 -0.82 -4.61
CA THR A 121 9.65 0.23 -4.74
C THR A 121 10.53 0.33 -3.50
N ARG A 122 10.08 -0.26 -2.37
CA ARG A 122 10.72 -0.20 -1.05
C ARG A 122 10.75 1.21 -0.46
N GLU A 123 10.00 2.12 -1.04
CA GLU A 123 9.81 3.47 -0.53
C GLU A 123 8.78 3.44 0.58
N PHE A 124 8.96 4.31 1.57
CA PHE A 124 8.02 4.47 2.65
C PHE A 124 7.95 5.93 3.10
N VAL A 125 6.82 6.29 3.67
CA VAL A 125 6.59 7.60 4.28
C VAL A 125 6.06 7.42 5.69
N GLU A 126 6.64 8.15 6.63
CA GLU A 126 6.12 8.24 7.99
C GLU A 126 4.91 9.18 8.02
N LEU A 127 3.83 8.75 8.68
CA LEU A 127 2.64 9.58 8.84
C LEU A 127 2.81 10.49 10.04
N HIS A 128 3.20 11.74 9.77
CA HIS A 128 3.38 12.75 10.79
C HIS A 128 2.05 13.37 11.24
N GLY A 129 2.08 13.93 12.44
CA GLY A 129 0.91 14.55 13.07
C GLY A 129 0.69 13.90 14.42
N ARG A 130 1.00 14.67 15.46
CA ARG A 130 0.89 14.19 16.83
C ARG A 130 -0.58 13.89 17.10
N PHE A 131 -0.89 12.61 17.27
CA PHE A 131 -1.91 12.27 18.24
C PHE A 131 -1.50 12.98 19.53
N THR A 132 -2.41 13.72 20.14
CA THR A 132 -2.15 14.39 21.42
C THR A 132 -1.84 13.38 22.54
N ARG A 133 -1.98 12.08 22.24
CA ARG A 133 -1.87 10.94 23.14
C ARG A 133 -1.12 9.80 22.45
N PRO A 134 -0.43 8.93 23.21
CA PRO A 134 0.15 7.71 22.67
C PRO A 134 -0.96 6.81 22.12
N LEU A 135 -0.80 6.29 20.91
CA LEU A 135 -1.59 5.18 20.39
C LEU A 135 -1.36 3.95 21.24
N ARG A 136 -2.44 3.25 21.54
CA ARG A 136 -2.46 2.14 22.50
C ARG A 136 -2.69 0.81 21.81
N LEU A 137 -2.38 -0.25 22.56
CA LEU A 137 -2.84 -1.60 22.26
C LEU A 137 -4.37 -1.60 22.36
N GLY A 138 -5.08 -1.83 21.25
CA GLY A 138 -6.55 -1.75 21.16
C GLY A 138 -7.09 -0.64 20.27
N ASP A 139 -6.25 0.28 19.80
CA ASP A 139 -6.66 1.25 18.78
C ASP A 139 -6.89 0.55 17.43
N GLY A 140 -7.95 0.97 16.73
CA GLY A 140 -8.29 0.47 15.41
C GLY A 140 -7.64 1.29 14.30
N TYR A 141 -7.15 0.61 13.26
CA TYR A 141 -6.63 1.26 12.06
C TYR A 141 -7.33 0.72 10.84
N GLY A 142 -7.55 1.60 9.87
CA GLY A 142 -8.03 1.24 8.54
C GLY A 142 -7.19 1.92 7.48
N PHE A 143 -6.95 1.24 6.36
CA PHE A 143 -6.28 1.81 5.21
C PHE A 143 -7.10 1.52 3.96
N GLY A 144 -7.30 2.54 3.13
CA GLY A 144 -8.10 2.42 1.92
C GLY A 144 -7.86 3.56 0.95
N ALA A 145 -8.24 3.35 -0.30
CA ALA A 145 -8.19 4.37 -1.34
C ALA A 145 -9.59 4.76 -1.79
N SER A 146 -9.79 6.05 -2.03
CA SER A 146 -11.01 6.58 -2.62
C SER A 146 -11.14 6.14 -4.07
N LYS A 147 -12.23 5.44 -4.43
CA LYS A 147 -12.49 5.07 -5.84
C LYS A 147 -12.64 6.27 -6.77
N ILE A 148 -13.11 7.40 -6.23
CA ILE A 148 -13.38 8.62 -7.01
C ILE A 148 -12.09 9.42 -7.19
N SER A 149 -11.41 9.76 -6.09
CA SER A 149 -10.24 10.64 -6.11
C SER A 149 -8.91 9.92 -6.22
N GLY A 150 -8.87 8.59 -6.10
CA GLY A 150 -7.63 7.81 -6.03
C GLY A 150 -6.84 7.97 -4.73
N GLN A 151 -7.19 8.96 -3.91
CA GLN A 151 -6.44 9.32 -2.70
C GLN A 151 -6.49 8.24 -1.63
N HIS A 152 -5.34 7.97 -1.04
CA HIS A 152 -5.17 7.04 0.06
C HIS A 152 -5.50 7.73 1.38
N LYS A 153 -6.29 7.03 2.18
CA LYS A 153 -6.75 7.50 3.48
C LYS A 153 -6.42 6.46 4.53
N VAL A 154 -5.89 6.94 5.64
CA VAL A 154 -5.71 6.15 6.86
C VAL A 154 -6.74 6.61 7.87
N VAL A 155 -7.48 5.67 8.43
CA VAL A 155 -8.44 5.90 9.50
C VAL A 155 -7.83 5.39 10.81
N TYR A 156 -7.93 6.21 11.84
CA TYR A 156 -7.59 5.86 13.21
C TYR A 156 -8.86 5.92 14.05
N LEU A 157 -9.09 4.87 14.84
CA LEU A 157 -10.21 4.76 15.76
C LEU A 157 -9.68 4.55 17.18
N ASN A 158 -10.09 5.43 18.09
CA ASN A 158 -9.88 5.27 19.52
C ASN A 158 -11.21 4.92 20.19
N PRO A 159 -11.44 3.65 20.57
CA PRO A 159 -12.72 3.22 21.13
C PRO A 159 -12.95 3.74 22.56
N ILE A 160 -11.89 4.11 23.29
CA ILE A 160 -11.99 4.59 24.67
C ILE A 160 -12.59 6.00 24.71
N TYR A 161 -12.23 6.84 23.72
CA TYR A 161 -12.62 8.24 23.67
C TYR A 161 -13.66 8.55 22.58
N ASP A 162 -14.11 7.52 21.86
CA ASP A 162 -15.03 7.67 20.73
C ASP A 162 -14.49 8.64 19.67
N GLU A 163 -13.19 8.54 19.38
CA GLU A 163 -12.52 9.43 18.44
C GLU A 163 -12.21 8.73 17.11
N CYS A 164 -12.57 9.39 16.02
CA CYS A 164 -12.22 8.98 14.66
C CYS A 164 -11.35 10.07 14.03
N HIS A 165 -10.19 9.69 13.50
CA HIS A 165 -9.31 10.59 12.77
C HIS A 165 -8.99 10.02 11.39
N VAL A 166 -8.82 10.92 10.42
CA VAL A 166 -8.43 10.56 9.06
C VAL A 166 -7.19 11.33 8.64
N TYR A 167 -6.26 10.61 8.04
CA TYR A 167 -5.09 11.13 7.34
C TYR A 167 -5.29 10.91 5.84
N THR A 168 -4.94 11.90 5.01
CA THR A 168 -4.93 11.76 3.54
C THR A 168 -3.49 11.84 3.05
N LEU A 169 -3.03 10.81 2.36
CA LEU A 169 -1.61 10.61 2.06
C LEU A 169 -1.09 11.66 1.08
N GLU A 170 -1.82 11.89 0.00
CA GLU A 170 -1.40 12.73 -1.12
C GLU A 170 -1.32 14.21 -0.76
N THR A 171 -2.10 14.66 0.23
CA THR A 171 -2.06 16.04 0.70
C THR A 171 -0.94 16.30 1.70
N GLY A 172 -0.30 15.25 2.25
CA GLY A 172 0.65 15.38 3.35
C GLY A 172 0.08 16.10 4.57
N SER A 173 -1.25 16.16 4.68
CA SER A 173 -1.96 16.95 5.68
C SER A 173 -1.95 16.26 7.03
N SER A 174 -1.95 17.03 8.11
CA SER A 174 -2.12 16.50 9.46
C SER A 174 -3.42 15.70 9.62
N TRP A 175 -3.44 14.78 10.59
CA TRP A 175 -4.64 14.10 11.05
C TRP A 175 -5.77 15.09 11.34
N ARG A 176 -6.96 14.82 10.80
CA ARG A 176 -8.17 15.59 11.10
C ARG A 176 -9.18 14.69 11.81
N ARG A 177 -9.79 15.22 12.88
CA ARG A 177 -10.90 14.55 13.56
C ARG A 177 -12.13 14.56 12.65
N ILE A 178 -12.86 13.46 12.64
CA ILE A 178 -14.17 13.34 12.00
C ILE A 178 -15.18 13.01 13.10
N GLU A 179 -16.28 13.74 13.13
CA GLU A 179 -17.46 13.37 13.89
C GLU A 179 -18.13 12.20 13.16
N ALA A 180 -17.72 10.98 13.51
CA ALA A 180 -18.42 9.78 13.10
C ALA A 180 -19.42 9.42 14.20
N ALA A 181 -20.66 9.09 13.83
CA ALA A 181 -21.51 8.31 14.72
C ALA A 181 -20.84 6.94 14.82
N ALA A 182 -20.05 6.71 15.87
CA ALA A 182 -19.44 5.41 16.05
C ALA A 182 -20.55 4.36 16.14
N PRO A 183 -20.34 3.16 15.56
CA PRO A 183 -21.20 2.04 15.90
C PRO A 183 -21.16 1.89 17.41
N SER A 184 -22.31 2.05 18.06
CA SER A 184 -22.47 1.91 19.52
C SER A 184 -21.79 0.61 19.95
N PHE A 185 -20.63 0.74 20.59
CA PHE A 185 -19.75 -0.39 20.87
C PHE A 185 -20.37 -1.23 21.99
N VAL A 186 -21.03 -2.33 21.64
CA VAL A 186 -21.29 -3.40 22.60
C VAL A 186 -19.95 -4.07 22.85
N ALA A 187 -19.47 -4.01 24.09
CA ALA A 187 -18.25 -4.65 24.55
C ALA A 187 -18.35 -6.18 24.38
N ALA A 188 -18.06 -6.67 23.19
CA ALA A 188 -17.83 -8.08 22.91
C ALA A 188 -16.71 -8.15 21.88
N SER A 189 -15.50 -8.42 22.38
CA SER A 189 -14.33 -8.92 21.66
C SER A 189 -14.40 -8.81 20.13
N ILE A 190 -14.17 -7.62 19.58
CA ILE A 190 -14.02 -7.48 18.14
C ILE A 190 -12.59 -7.91 17.82
N GLN A 191 -12.44 -9.18 17.40
CA GLN A 191 -11.32 -9.52 16.52
C GLN A 191 -11.35 -8.55 15.34
N PRO A 192 -10.21 -7.99 14.90
CA PRO A 192 -10.21 -7.13 13.72
C PRO A 192 -10.84 -7.90 12.57
N ALA A 193 -11.96 -7.37 12.06
CA ALA A 193 -12.58 -7.89 10.86
C ALA A 193 -11.56 -7.71 9.73
N TYR A 194 -10.88 -8.78 9.36
CA TYR A 194 -10.03 -8.83 8.18
C TYR A 194 -10.94 -8.63 6.96
N LEU A 195 -11.08 -7.38 6.50
CA LEU A 195 -11.47 -7.18 5.10
C LEU A 195 -10.25 -7.62 4.29
N SER A 196 -10.44 -8.64 3.45
CA SER A 196 -9.40 -9.20 2.60
C SER A 196 -8.79 -8.11 1.74
N VAL A 197 -7.58 -7.67 2.11
CA VAL A 197 -6.84 -6.79 1.23
C VAL A 197 -5.93 -7.64 0.36
N ALA A 198 -6.37 -7.81 -0.89
CA ALA A 198 -5.50 -8.28 -1.95
C ALA A 198 -4.36 -7.27 -2.14
N ILE A 199 -3.13 -7.72 -1.99
CA ILE A 199 -1.96 -6.94 -2.36
C ILE A 199 -1.74 -7.22 -3.85
N SER A 200 -1.75 -6.17 -4.67
CA SER A 200 -1.51 -6.29 -6.11
C SER A 200 0.00 -6.30 -6.33
N THR A 201 0.56 -7.42 -6.79
CA THR A 201 1.95 -7.47 -7.26
C THR A 201 1.99 -8.01 -8.69
N GLY A 202 2.45 -7.18 -9.62
CA GLY A 202 2.82 -7.59 -10.97
C GLY A 202 4.20 -8.24 -11.05
#